data_AF-A0A7W0CLJ6-F1
#
_entry.id   AF-A0A7W0CLJ6-F1
#
_cell.length_a   1.000
_cell.length_b   1.000
_cell.length_c   1.000
_cell.angle_alpha   90.00
_cell.angle_beta   90.00
_cell.angle_gamma   90.00
#
_symmetry.space_group_name_H-M   'P 1'
#
loop_
_entity.id
_entity.type
_entity.pdbx_description
1 polymer ?
#
loop_
_entity_poly.entity_id
_entity_poly.type
_entity_poly.pdbx_seq_one_letter_code
_entity_poly.pdbx_strand_id
1 'polypeptide(L)'
;MRPIEIQWHIMSLNVLNEDKDVPESYRGMIRRAIEPVRVATAVDQRFGQQAMADFYTAFGTRWHNEARNKDRSKLGDVLVEALEAAGLDASLAEAAHVTDYDEQLRKSHHAGIELVGQEVGTPVVAVEGNAFFGPVLSRIPRGEDAGRLWDGVLAVTGYEFFYELKRSRTTDPAFD
;
A
#
# COMPACT_ATOMS: atom_id res chain seq x y z
N MET A 1 18.01 12.40 -12.22
CA MET A 1 16.84 11.53 -11.96
C MET A 1 17.21 10.12 -12.38
N ARG A 2 16.82 9.10 -11.61
CA ARG A 2 16.98 7.70 -12.03
C ARG A 2 15.79 7.34 -12.94
N PRO A 3 16.01 6.69 -14.10
CA PRO A 3 14.91 6.21 -14.94
C PRO A 3 14.28 4.99 -14.27
N ILE A 4 13.09 5.16 -13.69
CA ILE A 4 12.37 4.08 -12.99
C ILE A 4 10.98 3.97 -13.61
N GLU A 5 10.58 2.75 -13.93
CA GLU A 5 9.19 2.39 -14.22
C GLU A 5 8.56 1.83 -12.94
N ILE A 6 7.38 2.32 -12.58
CA ILE A 6 6.67 1.92 -11.36
C ILE A 6 5.44 1.12 -11.76
N GLN A 7 5.31 -0.06 -11.18
CA GLN A 7 4.11 -0.90 -11.28
C GLN A 7 3.48 -1.03 -9.91
N TRP A 8 2.17 -0.80 -9.82
CA TRP A 8 1.45 -0.78 -8.56
C TRP A 8 0.69 -2.09 -8.37
N HIS A 9 0.78 -2.67 -7.18
CA HIS A 9 0.04 -3.87 -6.83
C HIS A 9 -0.74 -3.63 -5.55
N ILE A 10 -1.98 -4.13 -5.53
CA ILE A 10 -2.88 -3.93 -4.40
C ILE A 10 -2.63 -5.03 -3.38
N MET A 11 -2.50 -4.65 -2.11
CA MET A 11 -2.40 -5.55 -0.98
C MET A 11 -3.39 -5.14 0.10
N SER A 12 -3.81 -6.09 0.94
CA SER A 12 -4.78 -5.83 2.01
C SER A 12 -4.21 -6.19 3.37
N LEU A 13 -4.18 -5.22 4.29
CA LEU A 13 -3.90 -5.48 5.70
C LEU A 13 -4.99 -6.33 6.36
N ASN A 14 -6.22 -6.31 5.84
CA ASN A 14 -7.28 -7.17 6.32
C ASN A 14 -6.98 -8.64 5.99
N VAL A 15 -6.63 -8.93 4.74
CA VAL A 15 -6.24 -10.28 4.30
C VAL A 15 -4.96 -10.73 5.01
N LEU A 16 -3.95 -9.85 5.14
CA LEU A 16 -2.68 -10.17 5.81
C LEU A 16 -2.85 -10.66 7.27
N ASN A 17 -3.93 -10.26 7.94
CA ASN A 17 -4.14 -10.50 9.37
C ASN A 17 -5.36 -11.38 9.66
N GLU A 18 -6.04 -11.93 8.66
CA GLU A 18 -7.29 -12.68 8.86
C GLU A 18 -7.10 -13.91 9.75
N ASP A 19 -6.02 -14.65 9.50
CA ASP A 19 -5.64 -15.88 10.20
C ASP A 19 -4.65 -15.65 11.35
N LYS A 20 -4.25 -14.40 11.61
CA LYS A 20 -3.29 -14.07 12.67
C LYS A 20 -4.00 -13.90 14.01
N ASP A 21 -3.35 -14.36 15.08
CA ASP A 21 -3.79 -14.07 16.45
C ASP A 21 -3.37 -12.64 16.83
N VAL A 22 -4.27 -11.70 16.56
CA VAL A 22 -4.09 -10.27 16.83
C VAL A 22 -5.07 -9.79 17.90
N PRO A 23 -4.71 -8.77 18.71
CA PRO A 23 -5.62 -8.21 19.70
C PRO A 23 -6.96 -7.77 19.08
N GLU A 24 -8.08 -7.96 19.79
CA GLU A 24 -9.42 -7.63 19.26
C GLU A 24 -9.56 -6.15 18.88
N SER A 25 -8.89 -5.25 19.62
CA SER A 25 -8.83 -3.82 19.28
C SER A 25 -8.20 -3.57 17.91
N TYR A 26 -7.16 -4.33 17.56
CA TYR A 26 -6.54 -4.29 16.24
C TYR A 26 -7.43 -4.94 15.18
N ARG A 27 -8.03 -6.10 15.49
CA ARG A 27 -8.98 -6.77 14.58
C ARG A 27 -10.16 -5.87 14.22
N GLY A 28 -10.72 -5.16 15.20
CA GLY A 28 -11.76 -4.15 14.98
C GLY A 28 -11.27 -2.98 14.11
N MET A 29 -10.03 -2.53 14.32
CA MET A 29 -9.41 -1.46 13.54
C MET A 29 -9.24 -1.83 12.05
N ILE A 30 -8.81 -3.07 11.75
CA ILE A 30 -8.54 -3.52 10.37
C ILE A 30 -9.78 -4.08 9.66
N ARG A 31 -10.90 -4.27 10.36
CA ARG A 31 -12.14 -4.79 9.76
C ARG A 31 -12.60 -3.97 8.55
N ARG A 32 -12.52 -2.64 8.66
CA ARG A 32 -12.86 -1.70 7.58
C ARG A 32 -11.69 -1.37 6.65
N ALA A 33 -10.50 -1.94 6.89
CA ALA A 33 -9.34 -1.68 6.04
C ALA A 33 -9.45 -2.34 4.64
N ILE A 34 -10.38 -3.27 4.47
CA ILE A 34 -10.67 -3.89 3.16
C ILE A 34 -11.43 -2.96 2.22
N GLU A 35 -12.20 -2.00 2.75
CA GLU A 35 -13.03 -1.06 1.97
C GLU A 35 -12.22 -0.30 0.90
N PRO A 36 -11.15 0.45 1.23
CA PRO A 36 -10.40 1.21 0.23
C PRO A 36 -9.71 0.34 -0.82
N VAL A 37 -9.26 -0.86 -0.46
CA VAL A 37 -8.56 -1.75 -1.39
C VAL A 37 -9.52 -2.48 -2.33
N ARG A 38 -10.80 -2.65 -1.95
CA ARG A 38 -11.86 -3.06 -2.90
C ARG A 38 -12.13 -1.97 -3.92
N VAL A 39 -12.24 -0.71 -3.50
CA VAL A 39 -12.40 0.43 -4.43
C VAL A 39 -11.20 0.51 -5.37
N ALA A 40 -9.96 0.42 -4.85
CA ALA A 40 -8.75 0.40 -5.68
C ALA A 40 -8.77 -0.76 -6.70
N THR A 41 -9.23 -1.95 -6.29
CA THR A 41 -9.33 -3.13 -7.18
C THR A 41 -10.38 -2.92 -8.27
N ALA A 42 -11.52 -2.31 -7.93
CA ALA A 42 -12.54 -1.95 -8.90
C ALA A 42 -12.03 -0.90 -9.91
N VAL A 43 -11.26 0.09 -9.44
CA VAL A 43 -10.64 1.10 -10.30
C VAL A 43 -9.63 0.46 -11.25
N ASP A 44 -8.73 -0.40 -10.74
CA ASP A 44 -7.73 -1.09 -11.57
C ASP A 44 -8.39 -1.98 -12.64
N GLN A 45 -9.40 -2.79 -12.28
CA GLN A 45 -10.08 -3.66 -13.23
C GLN A 45 -10.84 -2.90 -14.33
N ARG A 46 -11.39 -1.72 -14.02
CA ARG A 46 -12.24 -0.96 -14.95
C ARG A 46 -11.47 0.08 -15.76
N PHE A 47 -10.42 0.65 -15.19
CA PHE A 47 -9.72 1.82 -15.73
C PHE A 47 -8.20 1.66 -15.80
N GLY A 48 -7.65 0.57 -15.26
CA GLY A 48 -6.23 0.23 -15.32
C GLY A 48 -5.35 0.89 -14.26
N GLN A 49 -4.07 0.52 -14.31
CA GLN A 49 -3.04 0.85 -13.33
C GLN A 49 -2.87 2.35 -13.07
N GLN A 50 -2.90 3.17 -14.13
CA GLN A 50 -2.71 4.61 -13.98
C GLN A 50 -3.85 5.24 -13.17
N ALA A 51 -5.10 4.90 -13.47
CA ALA A 51 -6.26 5.39 -12.71
C ALA A 51 -6.22 4.92 -11.25
N MET A 52 -5.76 3.68 -10.99
CA MET A 52 -5.58 3.18 -9.64
C MET A 52 -4.45 3.91 -8.90
N ALA A 53 -3.35 4.23 -9.57
CA ALA A 53 -2.25 5.02 -8.99
C ALA A 53 -2.69 6.46 -8.65
N ASP A 54 -3.49 7.09 -9.53
CA ASP A 54 -4.06 8.41 -9.31
C ASP A 54 -5.03 8.39 -8.10
N PHE A 55 -5.90 7.37 -8.02
CA PHE A 55 -6.75 7.13 -6.86
C PHE A 55 -5.95 6.88 -5.58
N TYR A 56 -4.91 6.04 -5.62
CA TYR A 56 -4.02 5.77 -4.49
C TYR A 56 -3.40 7.06 -3.96
N THR A 57 -2.94 7.93 -4.86
CA THR A 57 -2.38 9.23 -4.51
C THR A 57 -3.43 10.13 -3.87
N ALA A 58 -4.59 10.28 -4.49
CA ALA A 58 -5.69 11.12 -4.00
C ALA A 58 -6.25 10.65 -2.64
N PHE A 59 -6.37 9.33 -2.45
CA PHE A 59 -6.79 8.72 -1.19
C PHE A 59 -5.70 8.90 -0.12
N GLY A 60 -4.45 8.60 -0.45
CA GLY A 60 -3.33 8.67 0.48
C GLY A 60 -3.11 10.07 1.03
N THR A 61 -3.17 11.10 0.17
CA THR A 61 -3.07 12.51 0.59
C THR A 61 -4.13 12.86 1.63
N ARG A 62 -5.41 12.54 1.39
CA ARG A 62 -6.50 12.83 2.34
C ARG A 62 -6.40 12.00 3.61
N TRP A 63 -6.12 10.72 3.46
CA TRP A 63 -6.13 9.78 4.57
C TRP A 63 -4.95 10.02 5.52
N HIS A 64 -3.76 10.23 4.97
CA HIS A 64 -2.51 10.35 5.73
C HIS A 64 -2.09 11.80 5.95
N ASN A 65 -1.94 12.59 4.88
CA ASN A 65 -1.36 13.93 4.96
C ASN A 65 -2.32 14.93 5.62
N GLU A 66 -3.61 14.86 5.29
CA GLU A 66 -4.67 15.65 5.96
C GLU A 66 -5.13 15.02 7.29
N ALA A 67 -4.49 13.93 7.72
CA ALA A 67 -4.74 13.23 8.97
C ALA A 67 -6.20 12.78 9.18
N ARG A 68 -6.97 12.53 8.09
CA ARG A 68 -8.35 12.03 8.20
C ARG A 68 -8.43 10.62 8.75
N ASN A 69 -7.35 9.85 8.69
CA ASN A 69 -7.23 8.55 9.35
C ASN A 69 -7.42 8.58 10.88
N LYS A 70 -7.32 9.75 11.52
CA LYS A 70 -7.61 9.94 12.96
C LYS A 70 -9.10 9.74 13.29
N ASP A 71 -9.97 9.90 12.30
CA ASP A 71 -11.40 9.69 12.41
C ASP A 71 -11.89 8.75 11.30
N ARG A 72 -12.00 7.46 11.64
CA ARG A 72 -12.40 6.41 10.70
C ARG A 72 -13.84 6.54 10.20
N SER A 73 -14.68 7.37 10.83
CA SER A 73 -16.02 7.64 10.31
C SER A 73 -15.96 8.35 8.94
N LYS A 74 -14.88 9.10 8.67
CA LYS A 74 -14.66 9.84 7.43
C LYS A 74 -14.25 8.98 6.22
N LEU A 75 -14.06 7.66 6.40
CA LEU A 75 -13.54 6.80 5.32
C LEU A 75 -14.42 6.86 4.06
N GLY A 76 -15.75 6.84 4.20
CA GLY A 76 -16.66 6.91 3.06
C GLY A 76 -16.49 8.21 2.27
N ASP A 77 -16.51 9.35 2.96
CA ASP A 77 -16.29 10.66 2.34
C ASP A 77 -14.93 10.73 1.64
N VAL A 78 -13.87 10.21 2.26
CA VAL A 78 -12.53 10.19 1.66
C VAL A 78 -12.47 9.36 0.38
N LEU A 79 -13.20 8.24 0.32
CA LEU A 79 -13.25 7.41 -0.90
C LEU A 79 -13.91 8.18 -2.05
N VAL A 80 -15.06 8.82 -1.78
CA VAL A 80 -15.77 9.63 -2.76
C VAL A 80 -14.90 10.79 -3.25
N GLU A 81 -14.36 11.59 -2.34
CA GLU A 81 -13.52 12.74 -2.69
C GLU A 81 -12.23 12.33 -3.42
N ALA A 82 -11.66 11.17 -3.10
CA ALA A 82 -10.47 10.64 -3.78
C ALA A 82 -10.78 10.17 -5.20
N LEU A 83 -11.94 9.53 -5.42
CA LEU A 83 -12.41 9.15 -6.76
C LEU A 83 -12.62 10.38 -7.62
N GLU A 84 -13.35 11.38 -7.12
CA GLU A 84 -13.60 12.63 -7.85
C GLU A 84 -12.30 13.36 -8.20
N ALA A 85 -11.35 13.42 -7.25
CA ALA A 85 -10.05 14.04 -7.48
C ALA A 85 -9.18 13.27 -8.49
N ALA A 86 -9.39 11.97 -8.64
CA ALA A 86 -8.77 11.14 -9.68
C ALA A 86 -9.55 11.19 -11.02
N GLY A 87 -10.61 12.01 -11.12
CA GLY A 87 -11.44 12.11 -12.32
C GLY A 87 -12.35 10.90 -12.55
N LEU A 88 -12.63 10.13 -11.50
CA LEU A 88 -13.46 8.92 -11.52
C LEU A 88 -14.85 9.19 -10.95
N ASP A 89 -15.81 8.33 -11.32
CA ASP A 89 -17.18 8.40 -10.81
C ASP A 89 -17.24 8.06 -9.31
N ALA A 90 -17.82 8.95 -8.50
CA ALA A 90 -17.99 8.80 -7.07
C ALA A 90 -18.74 7.50 -6.67
N SER A 91 -19.65 7.00 -7.52
CA SER A 91 -20.40 5.76 -7.28
C SER A 91 -19.51 4.51 -7.20
N LEU A 92 -18.26 4.58 -7.66
CA LEU A 92 -17.28 3.51 -7.45
C LEU A 92 -16.98 3.28 -5.97
N ALA A 93 -17.27 4.23 -5.07
CA ALA A 93 -17.14 4.05 -3.63
C ALA A 93 -18.00 2.89 -3.12
N GLU A 94 -19.11 2.57 -3.79
CA GLU A 94 -19.97 1.41 -3.44
C GLU A 94 -19.22 0.08 -3.54
N ALA A 95 -18.12 0.01 -4.30
CA ALA A 95 -17.25 -1.17 -4.35
C ALA A 95 -16.69 -1.55 -2.97
N ALA A 96 -16.60 -0.60 -2.03
CA ALA A 96 -16.20 -0.87 -0.65
C ALA A 96 -17.10 -1.90 0.06
N HIS A 97 -18.37 -1.97 -0.34
CA HIS A 97 -19.43 -2.71 0.34
C HIS A 97 -19.83 -4.02 -0.35
N VAL A 98 -19.26 -4.34 -1.50
CA VAL A 98 -19.50 -5.59 -2.22
C VAL A 98 -18.25 -6.47 -2.24
N THR A 99 -18.45 -7.78 -2.43
CA THR A 99 -17.36 -8.77 -2.41
C THR A 99 -16.90 -9.19 -3.81
N ASP A 100 -17.48 -8.61 -4.87
CA ASP A 100 -17.22 -9.00 -6.27
C ASP A 100 -15.73 -8.87 -6.66
N TYR A 101 -14.97 -8.03 -5.94
CA TYR A 101 -13.55 -7.78 -6.18
C TYR A 101 -12.61 -8.57 -5.26
N ASP A 102 -13.15 -9.32 -4.28
CA ASP A 102 -12.34 -9.95 -3.23
C ASP A 102 -11.40 -11.03 -3.78
N GLU A 103 -11.84 -11.80 -4.78
CA GLU A 103 -11.00 -12.82 -5.40
C GLU A 103 -9.75 -12.20 -6.05
N GLN A 104 -9.94 -11.16 -6.87
CA GLN A 104 -8.82 -10.46 -7.51
C GLN A 104 -7.93 -9.75 -6.49
N LEU A 105 -8.53 -9.13 -5.46
CA LEU A 105 -7.79 -8.49 -4.37
C LEU A 105 -6.89 -9.50 -3.66
N ARG A 106 -7.42 -10.68 -3.30
CA ARG A 106 -6.66 -11.75 -2.65
C ARG A 106 -5.55 -12.27 -3.56
N LYS A 107 -5.84 -12.47 -4.85
CA LYS A 107 -4.82 -12.88 -5.83
C LYS A 107 -3.66 -11.88 -5.92
N SER A 108 -3.96 -10.57 -6.00
CA SER A 108 -2.95 -9.51 -6.00
C SER A 108 -2.14 -9.48 -4.69
N HIS A 109 -2.82 -9.62 -3.55
CA HIS A 109 -2.19 -9.67 -2.25
C HIS A 109 -1.22 -10.85 -2.10
N HIS A 110 -1.65 -12.07 -2.44
CA HIS A 110 -0.82 -13.27 -2.36
C HIS A 110 0.38 -13.19 -3.30
N ALA A 111 0.18 -12.71 -4.54
CA ALA A 111 1.28 -12.53 -5.48
C ALA A 111 2.38 -11.60 -4.95
N GLY A 112 2.05 -10.59 -4.13
CA GLY A 112 3.05 -9.72 -3.49
C GLY A 112 3.71 -10.35 -2.25
N ILE A 113 2.92 -10.95 -1.36
CA ILE A 113 3.43 -11.50 -0.09
C ILE A 113 4.25 -12.78 -0.30
N GLU A 114 3.89 -13.63 -1.27
CA GLU A 114 4.63 -14.86 -1.56
C GLU A 114 6.08 -14.60 -1.98
N LEU A 115 6.38 -13.41 -2.53
CA LEU A 115 7.74 -13.03 -2.95
C LEU A 115 8.71 -12.85 -1.78
N VAL A 116 8.20 -12.55 -0.58
CA VAL A 116 9.01 -12.20 0.61
C VAL A 116 8.77 -13.12 1.81
N GLY A 117 7.89 -14.10 1.64
CA GLY A 117 7.48 -15.04 2.69
C GLY A 117 6.33 -14.51 3.57
N GLN A 118 5.69 -15.43 4.29
CA GLN A 118 4.46 -15.16 5.06
C GLN A 118 4.72 -14.46 6.42
N GLU A 119 5.98 -14.41 6.88
CA GLU A 119 6.34 -13.82 8.18
C GLU A 119 6.58 -12.30 8.14
N VAL A 120 6.53 -11.67 6.96
CA VAL A 120 6.77 -10.23 6.84
C VAL A 120 5.48 -9.41 6.72
N GLY A 121 5.61 -8.11 7.02
CA GLY A 121 4.53 -7.12 6.92
C GLY A 121 4.70 -6.20 5.73
N THR A 122 4.14 -4.99 5.83
CA THR A 122 4.34 -3.91 4.85
C THR A 122 5.46 -2.97 5.30
N PRO A 123 6.21 -2.33 4.39
CA PRO A 123 6.06 -2.35 2.93
C PRO A 123 6.82 -3.50 2.26
N VAL A 124 6.36 -3.90 1.07
CA VAL A 124 7.02 -4.85 0.18
C VAL A 124 7.31 -4.15 -1.14
N VAL A 125 8.53 -4.29 -1.65
CA VAL A 125 8.96 -3.76 -2.95
C VAL A 125 9.68 -4.87 -3.70
N ALA A 126 9.47 -4.96 -5.01
CA ALA A 126 10.19 -5.85 -5.90
C ALA A 126 10.89 -5.04 -7.00
N VAL A 127 12.16 -5.35 -7.26
CA VAL A 127 12.96 -4.71 -8.30
C VAL A 127 13.75 -5.75 -9.06
N GLU A 128 13.57 -5.79 -10.37
CA GLU A 128 14.30 -6.71 -11.27
C GLU A 128 14.26 -8.19 -10.79
N GLY A 129 13.11 -8.62 -10.26
CA GLY A 129 12.90 -9.97 -9.73
C GLY A 129 13.30 -10.18 -8.27
N ASN A 130 13.99 -9.23 -7.64
CA ASN A 130 14.36 -9.28 -6.23
C ASN A 130 13.31 -8.57 -5.38
N ALA A 131 12.62 -9.32 -4.52
CA ALA A 131 11.62 -8.76 -3.61
C ALA A 131 12.14 -8.70 -2.18
N PHE A 132 11.74 -7.66 -1.45
CA PHE A 132 12.18 -7.46 -0.08
C PHE A 132 11.13 -6.73 0.75
N PHE A 133 11.15 -7.02 2.05
CA PHE A 133 10.48 -6.21 3.06
C PHE A 133 11.27 -4.92 3.30
N GLY A 134 10.64 -3.77 3.08
CA GLY A 134 11.27 -2.46 3.17
C GLY A 134 11.47 -1.76 1.82
N PRO A 135 12.26 -0.67 1.78
CA PRO A 135 12.90 -0.03 2.92
C PRO A 135 11.85 0.52 3.90
N VAL A 136 12.04 0.25 5.20
CA VAL A 136 11.14 0.77 6.25
C VAL A 136 11.57 2.19 6.60
N LEU A 137 10.76 3.19 6.19
CA LEU A 137 11.06 4.61 6.35
C LEU A 137 10.01 5.30 7.23
N SER A 138 10.48 6.17 8.13
CA SER A 138 9.59 7.06 8.91
C SER A 138 9.43 8.45 8.29
N ARG A 139 10.21 8.79 7.25
CA ARG A 139 10.17 10.06 6.54
C ARG A 139 10.35 9.81 5.05
N ILE A 140 9.74 10.67 4.23
CA ILE A 140 9.86 10.62 2.76
C ILE A 140 11.19 11.28 2.36
N PRO A 141 12.17 10.53 1.82
CA PRO A 141 13.41 11.13 1.31
C PRO A 141 13.10 11.94 0.04
N ARG A 142 13.86 13.01 -0.21
CA ARG A 142 13.66 13.89 -1.37
C ARG A 142 14.97 14.17 -2.09
N GLY A 143 14.85 14.58 -3.36
CA GLY A 143 16.00 14.96 -4.18
C GLY A 143 17.04 13.84 -4.25
N GLU A 144 18.32 14.20 -4.07
CA GLU A 144 19.41 13.24 -4.18
C GLU A 144 19.45 12.23 -3.03
N ASP A 145 18.87 12.54 -1.87
CA ASP A 145 18.82 11.60 -0.74
C ASP A 145 17.93 10.39 -1.07
N ALA A 146 16.81 10.61 -1.76
CA ALA A 146 15.95 9.52 -2.25
C ALA A 146 16.70 8.64 -3.25
N GLY A 147 17.47 9.28 -4.12
CA GLY A 147 18.30 8.61 -5.10
C GLY A 147 19.40 7.75 -4.49
N ARG A 148 20.18 8.30 -3.56
CA ARG A 148 21.24 7.56 -2.86
C ARG A 148 20.68 6.38 -2.07
N LEU A 149 19.52 6.55 -1.44
CA LEU A 149 18.85 5.45 -0.76
C LEU A 149 18.45 4.34 -1.75
N TRP A 150 17.86 4.73 -2.89
CA TRP A 150 17.46 3.78 -3.93
C TRP A 150 18.65 2.98 -4.46
N ASP A 151 19.75 3.64 -4.81
CA ASP A 151 20.97 2.99 -5.30
C ASP A 151 21.54 2.01 -4.25
N GLY A 152 21.49 2.38 -2.97
CA GLY A 152 21.93 1.52 -1.86
C GLY A 152 21.05 0.29 -1.67
N VAL A 153 19.73 0.43 -1.82
CA VAL A 153 18.80 -0.71 -1.80
C VAL A 153 19.12 -1.67 -2.95
N LEU A 154 19.25 -1.17 -4.18
CA LEU A 154 19.59 -2.01 -5.34
C LEU A 154 20.93 -2.74 -5.18
N ALA A 155 21.93 -2.05 -4.62
CA ALA A 155 23.25 -2.63 -4.42
C ALA A 155 23.21 -3.85 -3.48
N VAL A 156 22.45 -3.79 -2.39
CA VAL A 156 22.35 -4.92 -1.45
C VAL A 156 21.40 -6.00 -1.95
N THR A 157 20.28 -5.63 -2.59
CA THR A 157 19.29 -6.60 -3.09
C THR A 157 19.75 -7.33 -4.34
N GLY A 158 20.73 -6.79 -5.08
CA GLY A 158 21.33 -7.45 -6.23
C GLY A 158 22.30 -8.59 -5.87
N TYR A 159 22.63 -8.77 -4.58
CA TYR A 159 23.48 -9.87 -4.12
C TYR A 159 22.64 -11.03 -3.57
N GLU A 160 22.63 -12.16 -4.28
CA GLU A 160 21.78 -13.34 -4.00
C GLU A 160 21.83 -13.85 -2.54
N PHE A 161 22.96 -13.65 -1.85
CA PHE A 161 23.17 -14.13 -0.48
C PHE A 161 23.00 -13.04 0.59
N PHE A 162 22.41 -11.89 0.27
CA PHE A 162 22.02 -10.87 1.24
C PHE A 162 20.57 -11.06 1.67
N TYR A 163 20.32 -11.13 2.98
CA TYR A 163 18.99 -11.45 3.52
C TYR A 163 18.42 -10.40 4.48
N GLU A 164 19.25 -9.75 5.31
CA GLU A 164 18.72 -8.74 6.25
C GLU A 164 19.77 -7.69 6.63
N LEU A 165 19.33 -6.43 6.67
CA LEU A 165 19.99 -5.34 7.38
C LEU A 165 18.93 -4.58 8.18
N LYS A 166 19.09 -4.53 9.50
CA LYS A 166 18.08 -3.95 10.39
C LYS A 166 18.71 -3.14 11.51
N ARG A 167 18.01 -2.07 11.88
CA ARG A 167 18.20 -1.35 13.15
C ARG A 167 16.86 -1.13 13.83
N SER A 168 16.87 -0.93 15.14
CA SER A 168 15.65 -0.62 15.90
C SER A 168 15.01 0.66 15.39
N ARG A 169 13.71 0.59 15.08
CA ARG A 169 12.90 1.77 14.74
C ARG A 169 12.56 2.54 16.00
N THR A 170 12.95 3.81 16.06
CA THR A 170 12.75 4.69 17.23
C THR A 170 11.85 5.90 16.93
N THR A 171 11.27 5.97 15.72
CA THR A 171 10.43 7.08 15.28
C THR A 171 9.18 6.57 14.60
N ASP A 172 8.09 7.32 14.74
CA ASP A 172 6.83 7.10 14.05
C ASP A 172 6.85 7.71 12.64
N PRO A 173 6.04 7.18 11.70
CA PRO A 173 5.84 7.79 10.39
C PRO A 173 5.43 9.26 10.53
N ALA A 174 6.01 10.12 9.70
CA ALA A 174 5.51 11.47 9.50
C ALA A 174 5.23 11.70 8.01
N PHE A 175 4.09 12.32 7.79
CA PHE A 175 3.54 12.67 6.49
C PHE A 175 3.81 14.16 6.21
N ASP A 176 3.71 14.53 4.94
CA ASP A 176 4.01 15.87 4.40
C ASP A 176 2.76 16.67 4.01
#